data_AF-A0AAV2PXN9-F1
#
_entry.id   AF-A0AAV2PXN9-F1
#
_cell.length_a   1.000
_cell.length_b   1.000
_cell.length_c   1.000
_cell.angle_alpha   90.00
_cell.angle_beta   90.00
_cell.angle_gamma   90.00
#
_symmetry.space_group_name_H-M   'P 1'
#
loop_
_entity.id
_entity.type
_entity.pdbx_description
1 polymer ?
#
loop_
_entity_poly.entity_id
_entity_poly.type
_entity_poly.pdbx_seq_one_letter_code
_entity_poly.pdbx_strand_id
1 'polypeptide(L)'
;FTAGRNFEEADANCKGEGLQFAKPKNPVALRKYLLENYGDAYYFVGARGDPTGYKWLRDGIYLMPSSPLWHTGASSTSSYCLVVCATDGYIKQDPVSPYGSLPCTSRSYPHICELIME
;
A
#
# COMPACT_ATOMS: atom_id res chain seq x y z
N PHE A 1 -17.51 15.18 -5.97
CA PHE A 1 -16.20 14.76 -5.44
C PHE A 1 -16.36 14.36 -3.99
N THR A 2 -16.48 13.06 -3.72
CA THR A 2 -16.31 12.55 -2.36
C THR A 2 -14.83 12.70 -2.02
N ALA A 3 -14.51 13.37 -0.91
CA ALA A 3 -13.14 13.40 -0.41
C ALA A 3 -12.67 11.95 -0.21
N GLY A 4 -11.47 11.61 -0.70
CA GLY A 4 -10.93 10.27 -0.46
C GLY A 4 -10.57 10.08 1.02
N ARG A 5 -10.22 8.84 1.36
CA ARG A 5 -9.99 8.40 2.74
C ARG A 5 -8.51 8.50 3.09
N ASN A 6 -8.21 8.90 4.33
CA ASN A 6 -6.88 8.71 4.89
C ASN A 6 -6.66 7.25 5.29
N PHE A 7 -5.46 6.91 5.75
CA PHE A 7 -5.12 5.53 6.09
C PHE A 7 -6.04 4.91 7.14
N GLU A 8 -6.33 5.63 8.23
CA GLU A 8 -7.21 5.15 9.29
C GLU A 8 -8.65 4.95 8.81
N GLU A 9 -9.17 5.86 7.98
CA GLU A 9 -10.50 5.76 7.38
C GLU A 9 -10.58 4.61 6.36
N ALA A 10 -9.50 4.36 5.62
CA ALA A 10 -9.41 3.24 4.68
C ALA A 10 -9.45 1.88 5.40
N ASP A 11 -8.68 1.74 6.49
CA ASP A 11 -8.71 0.55 7.36
C ASP A 11 -10.12 0.31 7.93
N ALA A 12 -10.73 1.37 8.48
CA ALA A 12 -12.08 1.32 9.01
C ALA A 12 -13.11 0.94 7.92
N ASN A 13 -12.94 1.43 6.69
CA ASN A 13 -13.81 1.06 5.57
C ASN A 13 -13.72 -0.43 5.25
N CYS A 14 -12.51 -0.99 5.14
CA CYS A 14 -12.36 -2.42 4.89
C CYS A 14 -13.05 -3.24 5.97
N LYS A 15 -12.83 -2.89 7.25
CA LYS A 15 -13.43 -3.57 8.39
C LYS A 15 -14.96 -3.45 8.40
N GLY A 16 -15.50 -2.29 8.03
CA GLY A 16 -16.95 -2.07 7.91
C GLY A 16 -17.63 -2.96 6.86
N GLU A 17 -16.88 -3.41 5.86
CA GLU A 17 -17.33 -4.35 4.82
C GLU A 17 -17.03 -5.82 5.16
N GLY A 18 -16.54 -6.11 6.38
CA GLY A 18 -16.14 -7.47 6.77
C GLY A 18 -14.84 -7.95 6.13
N LEU A 19 -14.06 -7.04 5.55
CA LEU A 19 -12.77 -7.29 4.92
C LEU A 19 -11.63 -6.84 5.83
N GLN A 20 -10.39 -7.07 5.40
CA GLN A 20 -9.19 -6.54 6.04
C GLN A 20 -8.41 -5.66 5.09
N PHE A 21 -7.61 -4.76 5.65
CA PHE A 21 -6.70 -3.94 4.86
C PHE A 21 -5.63 -4.83 4.23
N ALA A 22 -5.46 -4.76 2.91
CA ALA A 22 -4.74 -5.79 2.18
C ALA A 22 -3.26 -5.86 2.55
N LYS A 23 -2.75 -7.09 2.68
CA LYS A 23 -1.31 -7.42 2.58
C LYS A 23 -1.11 -8.32 1.35
N PRO A 24 -0.78 -7.73 0.19
CA PRO A 24 -0.66 -8.47 -1.06
C PRO A 24 0.38 -9.58 -1.00
N LYS A 25 -0.01 -10.81 -1.40
CA LYS A 25 0.92 -11.94 -1.53
C LYS A 25 1.90 -11.75 -2.70
N ASN A 26 1.42 -11.17 -3.81
CA ASN A 26 2.23 -10.86 -4.98
C ASN A 26 2.01 -9.40 -5.40
N PRO A 27 2.70 -8.44 -4.75
CA PRO A 27 2.48 -7.02 -5.00
C PRO A 27 2.95 -6.58 -6.40
N VAL A 28 3.88 -7.29 -7.03
CA VAL A 28 4.31 -6.99 -8.41
C VAL A 28 3.20 -7.30 -9.42
N ALA A 29 2.58 -8.47 -9.30
CA ALA A 29 1.44 -8.84 -10.15
C ALA A 29 0.23 -7.94 -9.88
N LEU A 30 -0.06 -7.67 -8.60
CA LEU A 30 -1.13 -6.75 -8.21
C LEU A 30 -0.93 -5.36 -8.82
N ARG A 31 0.29 -4.81 -8.75
CA ARG A 31 0.60 -3.50 -9.33
C ARG A 31 0.27 -3.42 -10.83
N LYS A 32 0.63 -4.45 -11.61
CA LYS A 32 0.33 -4.51 -13.04
C LYS A 32 -1.17 -4.56 -13.30
N TYR A 33 -1.87 -5.43 -12.57
CA TYR A 33 -3.32 -5.54 -12.64
C TYR A 33 -4.02 -4.20 -12.34
N LEU A 34 -3.57 -3.49 -11.31
CA LEU A 34 -4.13 -2.17 -10.95
C LEU A 34 -3.95 -1.15 -12.07
N LEU A 35 -2.74 -1.05 -12.64
CA LEU A 35 -2.48 -0.14 -13.76
C LEU A 35 -3.35 -0.47 -14.97
N GLU A 36 -3.41 -1.75 -15.36
CA GLU A 36 -4.14 -2.20 -16.55
C GLU A 36 -5.65 -1.97 -16.46
N ASN A 37 -6.23 -2.04 -15.25
CA ASN A 37 -7.68 -1.99 -15.06
C ASN A 37 -8.19 -0.65 -14.52
N TYR A 38 -7.34 0.12 -13.83
CA TYR A 38 -7.76 1.34 -13.12
C TYR A 38 -6.87 2.56 -13.43
N GLY A 39 -5.79 2.39 -14.19
CA GLY A 39 -4.88 3.46 -14.59
C GLY A 39 -3.85 3.85 -13.52
N ASP A 40 -3.17 4.96 -13.76
CA ASP A 40 -2.07 5.45 -12.92
C ASP A 40 -2.59 5.91 -11.54
N ALA A 41 -2.15 5.24 -10.47
CA ALA A 41 -2.47 5.62 -9.10
C ALA A 41 -1.54 5.00 -8.05
N TYR A 42 -1.59 5.56 -6.84
CA TYR A 42 -1.05 4.95 -5.62
C TYR A 42 -2.19 4.35 -4.81
N TYR A 43 -1.98 3.17 -4.25
CA TYR A 43 -3.00 2.45 -3.50
C TYR A 43 -2.51 2.15 -2.09
N PHE A 44 -3.22 2.63 -1.07
CA PHE A 44 -2.94 2.24 0.31
C PHE A 44 -3.15 0.74 0.52
N VAL A 45 -2.22 0.14 1.24
CA VAL A 45 -2.26 -1.25 1.72
C VAL A 45 -1.98 -1.25 3.22
N GLY A 46 -2.33 -2.33 3.91
CA GLY A 46 -2.38 -2.41 5.37
C GLY A 46 -1.03 -2.47 6.08
N ALA A 47 -0.11 -1.55 5.80
CA ALA A 47 1.17 -1.42 6.48
C ALA A 47 1.50 0.03 6.84
N ARG A 48 1.97 0.24 8.08
CA ARG A 48 2.36 1.55 8.62
C ARG A 48 3.83 1.58 8.97
N GLY A 49 4.49 2.69 8.68
CA GLY A 49 5.88 2.91 9.06
C GLY A 49 6.06 3.01 10.58
N ASP A 50 7.21 2.60 11.06
CA ASP A 50 7.77 2.89 12.39
C ASP A 50 9.31 2.91 12.27
N PRO A 51 10.09 3.20 13.33
CA PRO A 51 11.55 3.29 13.23
C PRO A 51 12.27 2.02 12.71
N THR A 52 11.62 0.86 12.71
CA THR A 52 12.17 -0.42 12.24
C THR A 52 11.89 -0.65 10.75
N GLY A 53 10.71 -0.25 10.28
CA GLY A 53 10.27 -0.49 8.91
C GLY A 53 8.77 -0.29 8.76
N TYR A 54 8.16 -1.01 7.84
CA TYR A 54 6.70 -0.97 7.65
C TYR A 54 6.07 -2.22 8.24
N LYS A 55 5.32 -2.06 9.32
CA LYS A 55 4.65 -3.14 10.02
C LYS A 55 3.29 -3.41 9.39
N TRP A 56 3.08 -4.63 8.91
CA TRP A 56 1.79 -5.07 8.41
C TRP A 56 0.76 -5.16 9.55
N LEU A 57 -0.41 -4.56 9.37
CA LEU A 57 -1.50 -4.61 10.34
C LEU A 57 -2.02 -6.03 10.54
N ARG A 58 -1.98 -6.85 9.49
CA ARG A 58 -2.53 -8.22 9.48
C ARG A 58 -1.79 -9.17 10.41
N ASP A 59 -0.46 -9.17 10.38
CA ASP A 59 0.36 -10.18 11.07
C ASP A 59 1.55 -9.60 11.84
N GLY A 60 1.70 -8.27 11.86
CA GLY A 60 2.78 -7.60 12.58
C GLY A 60 4.18 -7.81 11.98
N ILE A 61 4.29 -8.51 10.85
CA ILE A 61 5.56 -8.73 10.16
C ILE A 61 6.03 -7.41 9.54
N TYR A 62 7.35 -7.22 9.49
CA TYR A 62 7.95 -6.04 8.89
C TYR A 62 8.30 -6.25 7.42
N LEU A 63 7.95 -5.26 6.59
CA LEU A 63 8.66 -4.96 5.36
C LEU A 63 9.85 -4.07 5.71
N MET A 64 11.05 -4.66 5.70
CA MET A 64 12.28 -3.97 6.09
C MET A 64 12.70 -2.92 5.05
N PRO A 65 13.35 -1.81 5.44
CA PRO A 65 13.90 -0.82 4.51
C PRO A 65 14.87 -1.39 3.46
N SER A 66 15.55 -2.50 3.77
CA SER A 66 16.46 -3.20 2.87
C SER A 66 15.76 -4.11 1.84
N SER A 67 14.44 -4.21 1.87
CA SER A 67 13.69 -5.02 0.91
C SER A 67 13.90 -4.53 -0.52
N PRO A 68 14.07 -5.42 -1.52
CA PRO A 68 14.14 -5.02 -2.92
C PRO A 68 12.80 -4.50 -3.47
N LEU A 69 11.71 -4.61 -2.68
CA LEU A 69 10.38 -4.21 -3.11
C LEU A 69 10.15 -2.68 -3.08
N TRP A 70 11.09 -1.90 -2.55
CA TRP A 70 11.03 -0.44 -2.50
C TRP A 70 11.43 0.19 -3.82
N HIS A 71 10.51 0.96 -4.43
CA HIS A 71 10.79 1.78 -5.60
C HIS A 71 11.62 3.01 -5.21
N THR A 72 11.08 3.81 -4.31
CA THR A 72 11.80 4.86 -3.59
C THR A 72 12.10 4.33 -2.20
N GLY A 73 13.32 4.50 -1.70
CA GLY A 73 13.72 4.01 -0.38
C GLY A 73 12.70 4.32 0.73
N ALA A 74 12.64 3.46 1.75
CA ALA A 74 11.60 3.55 2.77
C ALA A 74 11.78 4.77 3.69
N SER A 75 10.82 5.70 3.72
CA SER A 75 10.67 6.63 4.84
C SER A 75 9.98 5.90 6.00
N SER A 76 10.74 5.21 6.85
CA SER A 76 10.20 4.40 7.94
C SER A 76 9.89 5.25 9.18
N THR A 77 8.89 6.13 9.07
CA THR A 77 8.39 6.93 10.19
C THR A 77 6.90 6.68 10.38
N SER A 78 6.39 6.89 11.60
CA SER A 78 5.00 6.62 11.97
C SER A 78 3.95 7.51 11.29
N SER A 79 4.40 8.56 10.61
CA SER A 79 3.57 9.45 9.80
C SER A 79 3.40 8.97 8.35
N TYR A 80 4.13 7.93 7.92
CA TYR A 80 4.05 7.38 6.56
C TYR A 80 3.47 5.96 6.54
N CYS A 81 2.72 5.70 5.48
CA CYS A 81 1.98 4.47 5.25
C CYS A 81 2.33 3.89 3.87
N LEU A 82 2.29 2.56 3.78
CA LEU A 82 2.73 1.83 2.61
C LEU A 82 1.72 1.98 1.47
N VAL A 83 2.23 2.16 0.25
CA VAL A 83 1.40 2.16 -0.95
C VAL A 83 1.97 1.25 -2.02
N VAL A 84 1.09 0.66 -2.83
CA VAL A 84 1.44 0.08 -4.13
C VAL A 84 1.43 1.19 -5.17
N CYS A 85 2.55 1.40 -5.87
CA CYS A 85 2.73 2.41 -6.89
C CYS A 85 2.39 1.85 -8.27
N ALA A 86 1.13 1.87 -8.68
CA ALA A 86 0.70 1.42 -9.99
C ALA A 86 0.75 2.58 -10.98
N THR A 87 1.96 2.96 -11.38
CA THR A 87 2.20 4.01 -12.37
C THR A 87 3.07 3.47 -13.51
N ASP A 88 2.71 3.77 -14.76
CA ASP A 88 3.40 3.24 -15.95
C ASP A 88 4.91 3.57 -15.95
N GLY A 89 5.24 4.82 -15.62
CA GLY A 89 6.63 5.27 -15.51
C GLY A 89 7.45 4.48 -14.49
N TYR A 90 6.89 4.19 -13.31
CA TYR A 90 7.61 3.45 -12.26
C TYR A 90 7.69 1.96 -12.55
N ILE A 91 6.70 1.38 -13.22
CA ILE A 91 6.80 -0.02 -13.68
C ILE A 91 7.92 -0.18 -14.71
N LYS A 92 8.10 0.80 -15.61
CA LYS A 92 9.18 0.78 -16.60
C LYS A 92 10.56 0.96 -15.97
N GLN A 93 10.67 1.81 -14.96
CA GLN A 93 11.92 2.06 -14.24
C GLN A 93 12.29 0.89 -13.33
N ASP A 94 11.37 0.46 -12.46
CA ASP A 94 11.59 -0.55 -11.43
C ASP A 94 10.49 -1.62 -11.46
N PRO A 95 10.60 -2.61 -12.38
CA PRO A 95 9.52 -3.57 -12.67
C PRO A 95 9.23 -4.56 -11.54
N VAL A 96 10.10 -4.67 -10.54
CA VAL A 96 9.99 -5.60 -9.40
C VAL A 96 9.83 -4.92 -8.05
N SER A 97 9.82 -3.58 -8.01
CA SER A 97 9.77 -2.80 -6.77
C SER A 97 8.45 -2.02 -6.69
N PRO A 98 7.36 -2.64 -6.21
CA PRO A 98 6.02 -2.07 -6.29
C PRO A 98 5.70 -1.06 -5.21
N TYR A 99 6.51 -0.98 -4.15
CA TYR A 99 6.14 -0.22 -2.96
C TYR A 99 6.79 1.16 -2.90
N GLY A 100 6.01 2.10 -2.40
CA GLY A 100 6.46 3.41 -1.98
C GLY A 100 5.82 3.78 -0.64
N SER A 101 6.04 5.02 -0.22
CA SER A 101 5.51 5.54 1.03
C SER A 101 4.88 6.90 0.82
N LEU A 102 3.72 7.12 1.43
CA LEU A 102 3.02 8.42 1.43
C LEU A 102 2.59 8.77 2.85
N PRO A 103 2.39 10.07 3.18
CA PRO A 103 1.85 10.45 4.47
C PRO A 103 0.51 9.75 4.73
N CYS A 104 0.36 9.12 5.89
CA CYS A 104 -0.87 8.41 6.28
C CYS A 104 -2.11 9.33 6.27
N THR A 105 -1.90 10.63 6.46
CA THR A 105 -2.95 11.65 6.45
C THR A 105 -3.43 12.03 5.05
N SER A 106 -2.78 11.53 4.00
CA SER A 106 -3.16 11.80 2.60
C SER A 106 -4.53 11.21 2.31
N ARG A 107 -5.41 12.01 1.70
CA ARG A 107 -6.80 11.64 1.39
C ARG A 107 -7.06 11.43 -0.09
N SER A 108 -6.04 11.49 -0.94
CA SER A 108 -6.21 11.51 -2.40
C SER A 108 -6.12 10.13 -3.04
N TYR A 109 -5.87 9.07 -2.26
CA TYR A 109 -5.46 7.78 -2.79
C TYR A 109 -6.50 6.68 -2.48
N PRO A 110 -6.82 5.81 -3.45
CA PRO A 110 -7.61 4.62 -3.19
C PRO A 110 -6.88 3.66 -2.24
N HIS A 111 -7.63 2.68 -1.74
CA HIS A 111 -7.15 1.68 -0.80
C HIS A 111 -7.61 0.28 -1.22
N ILE A 112 -6.86 -0.75 -0.83
CA ILE A 112 -7.16 -2.13 -1.21
C ILE A 112 -7.58 -2.91 0.02
N CYS A 113 -8.77 -3.49 -0.02
CA CYS A 113 -9.25 -4.45 0.97
C CYS A 113 -9.09 -5.88 0.42
N GLU A 114 -8.85 -6.84 1.30
CA GLU A 114 -8.82 -8.27 0.96
C GLU A 114 -9.75 -9.07 1.86
N LEU A 115 -10.40 -10.09 1.29
CA LEU A 115 -11.09 -11.12 2.05
C LEU A 115 -10.04 -12.12 2.55
N ILE A 116 -10.02 -12.37 3.86
CA ILE A 116 -9.19 -13.44 4.41
C ILE A 116 -9.98 -14.75 4.28
N MET A 117 -9.52 -15.65 3.42
CA MET A 117 -9.97 -17.03 3.43
C MET A 117 -9.04 -17.80 4.36
N GLU A 118 -9.61 -18.37 5.42
CA GLU A 118 -8.92 -19.30 6.33
C GLU A 118 -8.55 -20.62 5.64
#